data_AF-A0A9D1T5Q6-F1
#
_entry.id   AF-A0A9D1T5Q6-F1
#
_cell.length_a   1.000
_cell.length_b   1.000
_cell.length_c   1.000
_cell.angle_alpha   90.00
_cell.angle_beta   90.00
_cell.angle_gamma   90.00
#
_symmetry.space_group_name_H-M   'P 1'
#
loop_
_entity.id
_entity.type
_entity.pdbx_description
1 polymer ?
#
loop_
_entity_poly.entity_id
_entity_poly.type
_entity_poly.pdbx_seq_one_letter_code
_entity_poly.pdbx_strand_id
1 'polypeptide(L)'
;MNIRTQILVVVLAVAALFWIIRKICRKGIEVKYSLLWILLGIGVIIFACFPQFTAWLAQLVGIGQPINMVFFAGFCFALVIIFSLSVSVSRLSNRVKRLTQEMALMEKKIEDQKENNWKNEA
;
A
#
# COMPACT_ATOMS: atom_id res chain seq x y z
N MET A 1 -13.15 29.73 2.86
CA MET A 1 -13.18 28.80 1.72
C MET A 1 -14.51 28.96 1.00
N ASN A 2 -14.51 29.11 -0.33
CA ASN A 2 -15.75 29.13 -1.11
C ASN A 2 -16.32 27.70 -1.19
N ILE A 3 -17.62 27.53 -0.93
CA ILE A 3 -18.30 26.22 -0.88
C ILE A 3 -18.04 25.37 -2.15
N ARG A 4 -17.82 26.05 -3.28
CA ARG A 4 -17.53 25.46 -4.60
C ARG A 4 -16.22 24.68 -4.62
N THR A 5 -15.14 25.19 -4.01
CA THR A 5 -13.85 24.49 -4.00
C THR A 5 -13.87 23.30 -3.04
N GLN A 6 -14.64 23.41 -1.95
CA GLN A 6 -14.84 22.31 -1.01
C GLN A 6 -15.56 21.13 -1.65
N ILE A 7 -16.65 21.39 -2.39
CA ILE A 7 -17.39 20.35 -3.11
C ILE A 7 -16.49 19.65 -4.15
N LEU A 8 -15.69 20.43 -4.89
CA LEU A 8 -14.79 19.89 -5.92
C LEU A 8 -13.75 18.92 -5.32
N VAL A 9 -13.14 19.29 -4.20
CA VAL A 9 -12.16 18.45 -3.49
C VAL A 9 -12.81 17.18 -2.94
N VAL A 10 -14.01 17.28 -2.36
CA VAL A 10 -14.74 16.10 -1.85
C VAL A 10 -15.10 15.14 -2.98
N VAL A 11 -15.62 15.64 -4.10
CA VAL A 11 -15.95 14.81 -5.27
C VAL A 11 -14.71 14.10 -5.83
N LEU A 12 -13.59 14.82 -5.96
CA LEU A 12 -12.32 14.25 -6.42
C LEU A 12 -11.79 13.17 -5.46
N ALA A 13 -11.86 13.41 -4.14
CA ALA A 13 -11.43 12.46 -3.14
C ALA A 13 -12.28 11.18 -3.15
N VAL A 14 -13.61 11.32 -3.23
CA VAL A 14 -14.55 10.20 -3.32
C VAL A 14 -14.34 9.40 -4.62
N ALA A 15 -14.15 10.09 -5.75
CA ALA A 15 -13.87 9.44 -7.03
C ALA A 15 -12.55 8.67 -7.02
N ALA A 16 -11.49 9.27 -6.46
CA ALA A 16 -10.18 8.62 -6.31
C ALA A 16 -10.29 7.38 -5.41
N LEU A 17 -10.99 7.49 -4.29
CA LEU A 17 -11.22 6.38 -3.37
C LEU A 17 -12.02 5.24 -4.02
N PHE A 18 -13.09 5.57 -4.73
CA PHE A 18 -13.87 4.60 -5.49
C PHE A 18 -13.01 3.89 -6.55
N TRP A 19 -12.13 4.62 -7.24
CA TRP A 19 -11.21 4.05 -8.22
C TRP A 19 -10.19 3.09 -7.57
N ILE A 20 -9.63 3.47 -6.42
CA ILE A 20 -8.70 2.64 -5.64
C ILE A 20 -9.38 1.35 -5.16
N ILE A 21 -10.57 1.46 -4.57
CA ILE A 21 -11.35 0.30 -4.09
C ILE A 21 -11.68 -0.63 -5.25
N ARG A 22 -12.12 -0.07 -6.38
CA ARG A 22 -12.44 -0.85 -7.59
C ARG A 22 -11.21 -1.55 -8.17
N LYS A 23 -10.04 -0.90 -8.14
CA LYS A 23 -8.74 -1.50 -8.53
C LYS A 23 -8.33 -2.64 -7.60
N ILE A 24 -8.53 -2.46 -6.30
CA ILE A 24 -8.26 -3.47 -5.27
C ILE A 24 -9.16 -4.69 -5.45
N CYS A 25 -10.48 -4.50 -5.56
CA CYS A 25 -11.43 -5.61 -5.70
C CYS A 25 -11.33 -6.33 -7.04
N ARG A 26 -11.06 -5.65 -8.15
CA ARG A 26 -10.98 -6.30 -9.47
C ARG A 26 -9.72 -7.15 -9.68
N LYS A 27 -8.64 -6.92 -8.93
CA LYS A 27 -7.35 -7.57 -9.20
C LYS A 27 -7.02 -8.77 -8.31
N GLY A 28 -7.92 -9.19 -7.41
CA GLY A 28 -7.67 -10.36 -6.55
C GLY A 28 -6.37 -10.22 -5.73
N ILE A 29 -6.05 -9.00 -5.32
CA ILE A 29 -4.88 -8.74 -4.47
C ILE A 29 -5.18 -9.35 -3.10
N GLU A 30 -4.23 -10.09 -2.52
CA GLU A 30 -4.36 -10.68 -1.18
C GLU A 30 -4.91 -9.62 -0.21
N VAL A 31 -6.10 -9.88 0.33
CA VAL A 31 -6.91 -8.96 1.15
C VAL A 31 -6.08 -8.32 2.27
N LYS A 32 -5.05 -9.02 2.78
CA LYS A 32 -4.07 -8.52 3.76
C LYS A 32 -3.38 -7.20 3.37
N TYR A 33 -3.01 -7.00 2.10
CA TYR A 33 -2.34 -5.76 1.67
C TYR A 33 -3.33 -4.64 1.33
N SER A 34 -4.55 -5.02 0.96
CA SER A 34 -5.64 -4.08 0.68
C SER A 34 -6.29 -3.51 1.94
N LEU A 35 -6.20 -4.21 3.07
CA LEU A 35 -6.67 -3.77 4.38
C LEU A 35 -6.08 -2.42 4.81
N LEU A 36 -4.77 -2.21 4.61
CA LEU A 36 -4.12 -0.93 4.92
C LEU A 36 -4.63 0.21 4.03
N TRP A 37 -4.84 -0.06 2.74
CA TRP A 37 -5.39 0.92 1.80
C TRP A 37 -6.84 1.31 2.10
N ILE A 38 -7.67 0.33 2.50
CA ILE A 38 -9.07 0.56 2.86
C ILE A 38 -9.15 1.36 4.17
N LEU A 39 -8.37 0.97 5.19
CA LEU A 39 -8.36 1.64 6.49
C LEU A 39 -7.85 3.08 6.39
N LEU A 40 -6.82 3.33 5.57
CA LEU A 40 -6.36 4.69 5.27
C LEU A 40 -7.39 5.50 4.48
N GLY A 41 -8.03 4.88 3.47
CA GLY A 41 -9.05 5.54 2.67
C GLY A 41 -10.22 6.03 3.52
N ILE A 42 -10.66 5.21 4.48
CA ILE A 42 -11.65 5.57 5.48
C ILE A 42 -11.14 6.75 6.34
N GLY A 43 -9.89 6.71 6.80
CA GLY A 43 -9.28 7.82 7.56
C GLY A 43 -9.28 9.14 6.79
N VAL A 44 -8.93 9.12 5.50
CA VAL A 44 -8.95 10.33 4.64
C VAL A 44 -10.37 10.85 4.45
N ILE A 45 -11.36 9.98 4.26
CA ILE A 45 -12.77 10.40 4.16
C ILE A 45 -13.22 11.06 5.46
N ILE A 46 -12.85 10.51 6.62
CA ILE A 46 -13.20 11.09 7.92
C ILE A 46 -12.61 12.50 8.06
N PHE A 47 -11.33 12.68 7.72
CA PHE A 47 -10.68 14.00 7.74
C PHE A 47 -11.30 14.97 6.70
N ALA A 48 -11.74 14.48 5.55
CA ALA A 48 -12.39 15.28 4.52
C ALA A 48 -13.84 15.66 4.89
N CYS A 49 -14.57 14.78 5.58
CA CYS A 49 -15.94 15.01 6.04
C CYS A 49 -16.01 15.99 7.21
N PHE A 50 -14.94 16.12 8.01
CA PHE A 50 -14.90 16.98 9.18
C PHE A 50 -13.89 18.15 9.07
N PRO A 51 -14.17 19.16 8.21
CA PRO A 51 -13.32 20.35 8.08
C PRO A 51 -13.23 21.19 9.36
N GLN A 52 -14.25 21.15 10.24
CA GLN A 52 -14.19 21.80 11.56
C GLN A 52 -13.13 21.19 12.48
N PHE A 53 -12.91 19.87 12.42
CA PHE A 53 -11.84 19.21 13.21
C PHE A 53 -10.46 19.60 12.70
N THR A 54 -10.31 19.63 11.37
CA THR A 54 -9.06 20.02 10.69
C THR A 54 -8.73 21.50 10.92
N ALA A 55 -9.73 22.38 10.99
CA ALA A 55 -9.55 23.79 11.33
C ALA A 55 -9.12 24.00 12.79
N TRP A 56 -9.71 23.24 13.73
CA TRP A 56 -9.31 23.26 15.14
C TRP A 56 -7.87 22.77 15.33
N LEU A 57 -7.51 21.68 14.67
CA LEU A 57 -6.13 21.17 14.64
C LEU A 57 -5.15 22.14 13.98
N ALA A 58 -5.54 22.84 12.89
CA ALA A 58 -4.70 23.84 12.22
C ALA A 58 -4.40 25.04 13.13
N GLN A 59 -5.37 25.46 13.95
CA GLN A 59 -5.15 26.49 14.97
C GLN A 59 -4.19 26.01 16.07
N LEU A 60 -4.28 24.73 16.47
CA LEU A 60 -3.39 24.15 17.49
C LEU A 60 -1.93 24.01 17.00
N VAL A 61 -1.74 23.69 15.72
CA VAL A 61 -0.42 23.52 15.08
C VAL A 61 0.15 24.85 14.55
N GLY A 62 -0.66 25.93 14.51
CA GLY A 62 -0.23 27.26 14.05
C GLY A 62 -0.17 27.41 12.52
N ILE A 63 -0.90 26.57 11.78
CA ILE A 63 -0.92 26.59 10.31
C ILE A 63 -1.97 27.59 9.82
N GLY A 64 -1.52 28.67 9.18
CA GLY A 64 -2.36 29.81 8.83
C GLY A 64 -3.48 29.55 7.82
N GLN A 65 -3.43 28.46 7.04
CA GLN A 65 -4.49 28.11 6.07
C GLN A 65 -4.94 26.65 6.24
N PRO A 66 -6.26 26.36 6.35
CA PRO A 66 -6.80 25.01 6.49
C PRO A 66 -6.37 24.05 5.37
N ILE A 67 -6.11 24.56 4.16
CA ILE A 67 -5.63 23.77 3.01
C ILE A 67 -4.25 23.15 3.28
N ASN A 68 -3.36 23.88 3.96
CA ASN A 68 -2.01 23.41 4.25
C ASN A 68 -2.01 22.26 5.28
N MET A 69 -3.00 22.25 6.18
CA MET A 69 -3.21 21.14 7.12
C MET A 69 -3.55 19.83 6.39
N VAL A 70 -4.41 19.91 5.37
CA VAL A 70 -4.78 18.75 4.54
C VAL A 70 -3.58 18.26 3.73
N PHE A 71 -2.77 19.18 3.17
CA PHE A 71 -1.53 18.82 2.48
C PHE A 71 -0.51 18.15 3.40
N PHE A 72 -0.31 18.69 4.60
CA PHE A 72 0.60 18.11 5.59
C PHE A 72 0.15 16.71 6.02
N ALA A 73 -1.14 16.54 6.34
CA ALA A 73 -1.71 15.24 6.65
C ALA A 73 -1.55 14.26 5.48
N GLY A 74 -1.86 14.70 4.25
CA GLY A 74 -1.66 13.92 3.04
C GLY A 74 -0.22 13.49 2.83
N PHE A 75 0.75 14.36 3.13
CA PHE A 75 2.17 14.05 3.05
C PHE A 75 2.59 13.01 4.10
N CYS A 76 2.17 13.16 5.36
CA CYS A 76 2.39 12.16 6.39
C CYS A 76 1.80 10.79 6.00
N PHE A 77 0.56 10.77 5.48
CA PHE A 77 -0.05 9.55 4.97
C PHE A 77 0.73 8.95 3.81
N ALA A 78 1.20 9.77 2.85
CA ALA A 78 1.99 9.31 1.73
C ALA A 78 3.29 8.63 2.18
N LEU A 79 3.97 9.16 3.19
CA LEU A 79 5.16 8.53 3.76
C LEU A 79 4.85 7.14 4.34
N VAL A 80 3.75 7.00 5.08
CA VAL A 80 3.31 5.70 5.60
C VAL A 80 3.01 4.72 4.46
N ILE A 81 2.40 5.18 3.37
CA ILE A 81 2.11 4.36 2.18
C ILE A 81 3.41 3.87 1.55
N ILE A 82 4.35 4.78 1.29
CA ILE A 82 5.64 4.45 0.66
C ILE A 82 6.41 3.47 1.54
N PHE A 83 6.44 3.69 2.85
CA PHE A 83 7.09 2.78 3.79
C PHE A 83 6.44 1.39 3.79
N SER A 84 5.12 1.31 3.88
CA SER A 84 4.38 0.05 3.81
C SER A 84 4.62 -0.69 2.50
N LEU A 85 4.68 0.04 1.37
CA LEU A 85 4.99 -0.52 0.06
C LEU A 85 6.42 -1.06 0.03
N SER A 86 7.39 -0.32 0.55
CA SER A 86 8.79 -0.75 0.67
C SER A 86 8.92 -2.06 1.45
N VAL A 87 8.24 -2.18 2.60
CA VAL A 87 8.22 -3.42 3.40
C VAL A 87 7.59 -4.57 2.61
N SER A 88 6.53 -4.30 1.85
CA SER A 88 5.86 -5.33 1.03
C SER A 88 6.75 -5.82 -0.11
N VAL A 89 7.46 -4.90 -0.79
CA VAL A 89 8.45 -5.21 -1.82
C VAL A 89 9.61 -6.02 -1.23
N SER A 90 10.09 -5.65 -0.03
CA SER A 90 11.13 -6.40 0.68
C SER A 90 10.69 -7.85 0.97
N ARG A 91 9.46 -8.04 1.48
CA ARG A 91 8.91 -9.38 1.70
C ARG A 91 8.78 -10.19 0.42
N LEU A 92 8.37 -9.56 -0.68
CA LEU A 92 8.28 -10.21 -1.98
C LEU A 92 9.66 -10.65 -2.48
N SER A 93 10.66 -9.77 -2.39
CA SER A 93 12.06 -10.08 -2.74
C SER A 93 12.58 -11.31 -1.98
N ASN A 94 12.31 -11.38 -0.66
CA ASN A 94 12.70 -12.54 0.16
C ASN A 94 11.99 -13.83 -0.26
N ARG A 95 10.71 -13.77 -0.65
CA ARG A 95 9.96 -14.94 -1.15
C ARG A 95 10.54 -15.43 -2.47
N VAL A 96 10.84 -14.52 -3.40
CA VAL A 96 11.48 -14.87 -4.68
C VAL A 96 12.83 -15.52 -4.44
N LYS A 97 13.67 -14.93 -3.58
CA LYS A 97 14.99 -15.50 -3.23
C LYS A 97 14.87 -16.92 -2.69
N ARG A 98 13.93 -17.17 -1.77
CA ARG A 98 13.70 -18.52 -1.21
C ARG A 98 13.26 -19.50 -2.30
N LEU A 99 12.34 -19.10 -3.18
CA LEU A 99 11.85 -19.96 -4.25
C LEU A 99 12.99 -20.32 -5.23
N THR A 100 13.86 -19.37 -5.55
CA THR A 100 15.06 -19.64 -6.36
C THR A 100 16.01 -20.62 -5.67
N GLN A 101 16.20 -20.50 -4.35
CA GLN A 101 17.03 -21.43 -3.59
C GLN A 101 16.43 -22.84 -3.54
N GLU A 102 15.11 -22.96 -3.32
CA GLU A 102 14.40 -24.24 -3.36
C GLU A 102 14.53 -24.90 -4.74
N MET A 103 14.39 -24.13 -5.81
CA MET A 103 14.56 -24.61 -7.19
C MET A 103 15.99 -25.13 -7.45
N ALA A 104 17.02 -24.40 -7.01
CA ALA A 104 18.42 -24.81 -7.15
C ALA A 104 18.74 -26.09 -6.35
N LEU A 105 18.21 -26.21 -5.13
CA LEU A 105 18.33 -27.42 -4.32
C LEU A 105 17.63 -28.62 -4.98
N MET A 106 16.49 -28.39 -5.63
CA MET A 106 15.74 -29.42 -6.34
C MET A 106 16.50 -29.91 -7.58
N GLU A 107 17.10 -29.00 -8.34
CA GLU A 107 17.92 -29.30 -9.50
C GLU A 107 19.16 -30.13 -9.13
N LYS A 108 19.86 -29.73 -8.06
CA LYS A 108 20.99 -30.50 -7.53
C LYS A 108 20.60 -31.92 -7.13
N LYS A 109 19.47 -32.12 -6.45
CA LYS A 109 19.00 -33.46 -6.07
C LYS A 109 18.76 -34.36 -7.28
N ILE A 110 18.24 -33.80 -8.36
CA ILE A 110 18.01 -34.55 -9.61
C ILE A 110 19.35 -34.96 -10.23
N GLU A 111 20.35 -34.08 -10.20
CA GLU A 111 21.69 -34.36 -10.72
C GLU A 111 22.41 -35.43 -9.89
N ASP A 112 22.39 -35.31 -8.56
CA ASP A 112 22.95 -36.31 -7.63
C ASP A 112 22.27 -37.69 -7.81
N GLN A 113 20.95 -37.73 -8.07
CA GLN A 113 20.24 -38.98 -8.35
C GLN A 113 20.67 -39.61 -9.69
N LYS A 114 20.88 -38.81 -10.74
CA LYS A 114 21.37 -39.31 -12.03
C LYS A 114 22.78 -39.90 -11.91
N GLU A 115 23.66 -39.24 -11.15
CA GLU A 115 25.03 -39.74 -10.94
C GLU A 115 25.05 -41.06 -10.16
N ASN A 116 24.21 -41.19 -9.12
CA ASN A 116 24.10 -42.43 -8.36
C ASN A 116 23.53 -43.59 -9.20
N ASN A 117 22.55 -43.33 -10.06
CA ASN A 117 22.03 -44.36 -10.96
C ASN A 117 23.10 -44.84 -11.95
N TRP A 118 23.89 -43.93 -12.52
CA TRP A 118 25.01 -44.29 -13.39
C TRP A 118 26.04 -45.18 -12.68
N LYS A 119 26.39 -44.87 -11.42
CA LYS A 119 27.32 -45.70 -10.62
C LYS A 119 26.75 -47.08 -10.27
N ASN A 120 25.44 -47.25 -10.25
CA ASN A 120 24.82 -48.55 -9.97
C ASN A 120 24.70 -49.43 -11.22
N GLU A 121 24.79 -48.84 -12.42
CA GLU A 121 24.71 -49.55 -13.70
C GLU A 121 26.10 -49.90 -14.28
N ALA A 122 27.18 -49.32 -13.76
CA ALA A 122 28.57 -49.56 -14.14
C ALA A 122 29.26 -50.59 -13.22
#